data_AF-A0AAN6KJW2-F1
#
_entry.id   AF-A0AAN6KJW2-F1
#
_cell.length_a   1.000
_cell.length_b   1.000
_cell.length_c   1.000
_cell.angle_alpha   90.00
_cell.angle_beta   90.00
_cell.angle_gamma   90.00
#
_symmetry.space_group_name_H-M   'P 1'
#
loop_
_entity.id
_entity.type
_entity.pdbx_description
1 polymer ?
#
loop_
_entity_poly.entity_id
_entity_poly.type
_entity_poly.pdbx_seq_one_letter_code
_entity_poly.pdbx_strand_id
1 'polypeptide(L)'
;MVSAAQTRYGEIMHDLELLITDHIACQQTPGGSGPSKLKLLVPSVGLFFTPLPLQDAFAYQDAKRRMSSRRFVAPSFNDIRLTLNTAQVMSLVRTSRLELVTFDGDVTLYDDGESLKPDNPCIPRILDLMRKGTRIGIVTAAGYTEARDYYLRLSGLLGAIAAADTSGELENRLVVMGGESNFLFTYTAHQQSRLEAVPEADWRLPEMSSWTEENVKALLDVGEAALRDCVECLGLPVQVLRKKRAVGIFPSQGVRLAREQLEETVLVVQRVLETSEAGKRIPFCAFNGGNVFVDVGDKSYGVMSCQAYFGGIEGGRTLHVGDQFLSAGANDFKARLACTTAWVASPTETCNLLDEIKHLGSGEYTAAQAA
;
A
#
# COMPACT_ATOMS: atom_id res chain seq x y z
N MET A 1 -8.37 1.65 38.92
CA MET A 1 -7.69 0.62 38.10
C MET A 1 -7.77 0.94 36.61
N VAL A 2 -8.96 1.12 36.01
CA VAL A 2 -9.09 1.47 34.57
C VAL A 2 -8.37 2.78 34.22
N SER A 3 -8.53 3.83 35.02
CA SER A 3 -7.81 5.10 34.83
C SER A 3 -6.29 4.93 34.88
N ALA A 4 -5.76 4.12 35.81
CA ALA A 4 -4.33 3.88 35.94
C ALA A 4 -3.75 3.12 34.73
N ALA A 5 -4.46 2.13 34.20
CA ALA A 5 -4.04 1.40 32.99
C ALA A 5 -4.05 2.31 31.76
N GLN A 6 -5.10 3.11 31.59
CA GLN A 6 -5.20 4.07 30.49
C GLN A 6 -4.07 5.10 30.52
N THR A 7 -3.81 5.70 31.69
CA THR A 7 -2.68 6.63 31.89
C THR A 7 -1.36 5.96 31.53
N ARG A 8 -1.11 4.74 32.03
CA ARG A 8 0.15 4.05 31.80
C ARG A 8 0.40 3.73 30.33
N TYR A 9 -0.64 3.27 29.61
CA TYR A 9 -0.51 3.05 28.17
C TYR A 9 -0.29 4.36 27.42
N GLY A 10 -0.97 5.45 27.81
CA GLY A 10 -0.75 6.78 27.24
C GLY A 10 0.69 7.27 27.41
N GLU A 11 1.27 7.10 28.61
CA GLU A 11 2.69 7.42 28.89
C GLU A 11 3.64 6.62 27.98
N ILE A 12 3.43 5.30 27.86
CA ILE A 12 4.25 4.44 26.99
C ILE A 12 4.15 4.91 25.53
N MET A 13 2.94 5.22 25.07
CA MET A 13 2.75 5.72 23.71
C MET A 13 3.49 7.04 23.50
N HIS A 14 3.41 7.98 24.44
CA HIS A 14 4.16 9.24 24.39
C HIS A 14 5.68 9.03 24.33
N ASP A 15 6.24 8.13 25.16
CA ASP A 15 7.66 7.80 25.12
C ASP A 15 8.08 7.27 23.73
N LEU A 16 7.22 6.49 23.06
CA LEU A 16 7.44 6.03 21.69
C LEU A 16 7.36 7.17 20.66
N GLU A 17 6.45 8.14 20.83
CA GLU A 17 6.37 9.34 19.96
C GLU A 17 7.70 10.11 19.98
N LEU A 18 8.32 10.25 21.15
CA LEU A 18 9.60 10.93 21.29
C LEU A 18 10.73 10.19 20.57
N LEU A 19 10.74 8.84 20.63
CA LEU A 19 11.70 8.03 19.87
C LEU A 19 11.53 8.17 18.35
N ILE A 20 10.29 8.28 17.87
CA ILE A 20 10.00 8.49 16.46
C ILE A 20 10.42 9.89 16.03
N THR A 21 10.19 10.90 16.87
CA THR A 21 10.57 12.29 16.60
C THR A 21 12.09 12.43 16.51
N ASP A 22 12.84 11.83 17.44
CA ASP A 22 14.30 11.71 17.37
C ASP A 22 14.76 11.02 16.07
N HIS A 23 14.10 9.93 15.71
CA HIS A 23 14.43 9.20 14.49
C HIS A 23 14.22 10.03 13.21
N ILE A 24 13.14 10.81 13.12
CA ILE A 24 12.90 11.74 12.01
C ILE A 24 13.99 12.81 11.95
N ALA A 25 14.39 13.38 13.10
CA ALA A 25 15.46 14.38 13.15
C ALA A 25 16.81 13.79 12.67
N CYS A 26 17.13 12.56 13.05
CA CYS A 26 18.31 11.86 12.54
C CYS A 26 18.26 11.60 11.02
N GLN A 27 17.09 11.31 10.45
CA GLN A 27 16.93 11.10 9.00
C GLN A 27 17.27 12.36 8.19
N GLN A 28 17.02 13.55 8.76
CA GLN A 28 17.19 14.83 8.06
C GLN A 28 18.63 15.39 8.12
N THR A 29 19.54 14.76 8.85
CA THR A 29 20.93 15.24 9.01
C THR A 29 21.88 14.50 8.05
N PRO A 30 22.29 15.10 6.92
CA PRO A 30 23.19 14.44 5.97
C PRO A 30 24.60 14.40 6.56
N GLY A 31 25.23 13.22 6.61
CA GLY A 31 26.66 13.10 6.93
C GLY A 31 27.03 12.90 8.41
N GLY A 32 26.08 12.80 9.35
CA GLY A 32 26.40 12.23 10.68
C GLY A 32 25.38 12.42 11.80
N SER A 33 25.09 11.34 12.53
CA SER A 33 25.27 11.21 14.01
C SER A 33 24.94 9.77 14.47
N GLY A 34 25.46 8.73 13.80
CA GLY A 34 25.13 7.34 14.15
C GLY A 34 23.62 6.99 14.04
N PRO A 35 23.22 5.75 14.33
CA PRO A 35 21.81 5.37 14.34
C PRO A 35 21.07 6.02 15.51
N SER A 36 19.88 6.59 15.26
CA SER A 36 18.94 7.03 16.31
C SER A 36 18.68 5.93 17.34
N LYS A 37 18.18 6.28 18.54
CA LYS A 37 17.83 5.27 19.55
C LYS A 37 16.78 4.27 19.05
N LEU A 38 15.78 4.72 18.28
CA LEU A 38 14.76 3.85 17.71
C LEU A 38 15.37 2.82 16.74
N LYS A 39 16.28 3.24 15.86
CA LYS A 39 16.98 2.36 14.92
C LYS A 39 17.85 1.31 15.63
N LEU A 40 18.43 1.63 16.78
CA LEU A 40 19.17 0.67 17.59
C LEU A 40 18.25 -0.39 18.23
N LEU A 41 17.07 0.02 18.71
CA LEU A 41 16.09 -0.88 19.32
C LEU A 41 15.35 -1.73 18.29
N VAL A 42 15.08 -1.17 17.11
CA VAL A 42 14.36 -1.81 16.02
C VAL A 42 15.18 -1.63 14.73
N PRO A 43 16.19 -2.48 14.47
CA PRO A 43 17.06 -2.35 13.28
C PRO A 43 16.32 -2.35 11.95
N SER A 44 15.14 -2.99 11.89
CA SER A 44 14.28 -3.06 10.71
C SER A 44 13.36 -1.85 10.51
N VAL A 45 13.39 -0.86 11.42
CA VAL A 45 12.58 0.36 11.30
C VAL A 45 12.96 1.11 10.03
N GLY A 46 11.92 1.52 9.28
CA GLY A 46 12.04 2.26 8.04
C GLY A 46 12.05 3.77 8.27
N LEU A 47 11.63 4.51 7.25
CA LEU A 47 11.49 5.96 7.31
C LEU A 47 10.18 6.36 7.98
N PHE A 48 10.12 7.59 8.49
CA PHE A 48 8.87 8.19 8.95
C PHE A 48 8.72 9.54 8.25
N PHE A 49 7.61 9.70 7.54
CA PHE A 49 7.35 10.92 6.76
C PHE A 49 6.65 12.01 7.57
N THR A 50 6.10 11.64 8.73
CA THR A 50 5.38 12.54 9.64
C THR A 50 5.67 12.13 11.08
N PRO A 51 5.64 13.08 12.04
CA PRO A 51 5.49 12.74 13.46
C PRO A 51 4.26 11.85 13.65
N LEU A 52 4.21 11.03 14.69
CA LEU A 52 3.04 10.19 15.01
C LEU A 52 2.53 10.51 16.41
N PRO A 53 1.33 11.10 16.58
CA PRO A 53 0.74 11.37 17.88
C PRO A 53 0.10 10.08 18.46
N LEU A 54 0.93 9.10 18.80
CA LEU A 54 0.55 7.81 19.36
C LEU A 54 -0.27 7.88 20.66
N GLN A 55 -0.02 8.85 21.56
CA GLN A 55 -0.76 9.02 22.80
C GLN A 55 -2.21 9.42 22.51
N ASP A 56 -2.40 10.41 21.63
CA ASP A 56 -3.73 10.82 21.16
C ASP A 56 -4.43 9.70 20.39
N ALA A 57 -3.70 9.02 19.50
CA ALA A 57 -4.22 7.92 18.72
C ALA A 57 -4.65 6.75 19.60
N PHE A 58 -3.88 6.44 20.65
CA PHE A 58 -4.23 5.43 21.63
C PHE A 58 -5.48 5.85 22.40
N ALA A 59 -5.56 7.08 22.89
CA ALA A 59 -6.74 7.58 23.58
C ALA A 59 -8.01 7.48 22.70
N TYR A 60 -7.89 7.82 21.41
CA TYR A 60 -8.96 7.70 20.43
C TYR A 60 -9.43 6.26 20.25
N GLN A 61 -8.49 5.33 20.01
CA GLN A 61 -8.84 3.92 19.84
C GLN A 61 -9.32 3.29 21.15
N ASP A 62 -8.78 3.69 22.30
CA ASP A 62 -9.18 3.17 23.61
C ASP A 62 -10.61 3.57 23.97
N ALA A 63 -11.03 4.79 23.61
CA ALA A 63 -12.41 5.23 23.78
C ALA A 63 -13.41 4.30 23.05
N LYS A 64 -13.04 3.82 21.85
CA LYS A 64 -13.86 2.91 21.03
C LYS A 64 -13.75 1.45 21.45
N ARG A 65 -12.52 0.96 21.68
CA ARG A 65 -12.17 -0.46 21.83
C ARG A 65 -12.02 -0.90 23.28
N ARG A 66 -12.06 0.06 24.21
CA ARG A 66 -11.99 -0.12 25.67
C ARG A 66 -10.83 -1.00 26.08
N MET A 67 -9.67 -0.83 25.42
CA MET A 67 -8.47 -1.65 25.60
C MET A 67 -7.98 -1.63 27.05
N SER A 68 -7.86 -0.45 27.63
CA SER A 68 -7.44 -0.21 29.02
C SER A 68 -8.44 -0.73 30.06
N SER A 69 -9.69 -0.95 29.66
CA SER A 69 -10.77 -1.45 30.53
C SER A 69 -10.82 -2.97 30.59
N ARG A 70 -10.08 -3.67 29.73
CA ARG A 70 -10.04 -5.15 29.71
C ARG A 70 -9.29 -5.66 30.95
N ARG A 71 -9.85 -6.65 31.64
CA ARG A 71 -9.27 -7.20 32.88
C ARG A 71 -8.25 -8.31 32.66
N PHE A 72 -8.39 -9.07 31.57
CA PHE A 72 -7.63 -10.31 31.35
C PHE A 72 -6.93 -10.36 29.99
N VAL A 73 -7.18 -9.38 29.12
CA VAL A 73 -6.65 -9.35 27.76
C VAL A 73 -6.00 -8.00 27.53
N ALA A 74 -4.68 -8.00 27.37
CA ALA A 74 -3.90 -6.81 27.02
C ALA A 74 -4.24 -6.32 25.59
N PRO A 75 -3.83 -5.11 25.20
CA PRO A 75 -3.89 -4.68 23.81
C PRO A 75 -3.25 -5.71 22.87
N SER A 76 -3.99 -6.13 21.85
CA SER A 76 -3.55 -7.10 20.86
C SER A 76 -2.71 -6.47 19.74
N PHE A 77 -2.13 -7.30 18.88
CA PHE A 77 -1.49 -6.83 17.64
C PHE A 77 -2.40 -5.91 16.82
N ASN A 78 -3.67 -6.31 16.63
CA ASN A 78 -4.63 -5.52 15.86
C ASN A 78 -4.98 -4.20 16.55
N ASP A 79 -5.03 -4.17 17.88
CA ASP A 79 -5.25 -2.93 18.63
C ASP A 79 -4.11 -1.92 18.39
N ILE A 80 -2.85 -2.38 18.39
CA ILE A 80 -1.68 -1.55 18.10
C ILE A 80 -1.63 -1.13 16.63
N ARG A 81 -1.88 -2.06 15.69
CA ARG A 81 -1.95 -1.77 14.25
C ARG A 81 -2.94 -0.65 13.94
N LEU A 82 -4.13 -0.72 14.52
CA LEU A 82 -5.17 0.29 14.30
C LEU A 82 -4.83 1.62 15.00
N THR A 83 -4.17 1.58 16.17
CA THR A 83 -3.63 2.78 16.82
C THR A 83 -2.58 3.47 15.94
N LEU A 84 -1.69 2.72 15.29
CA LEU A 84 -0.71 3.26 14.34
C LEU A 84 -1.36 3.83 13.08
N ASN A 85 -2.41 3.20 12.56
CA ASN A 85 -3.20 3.75 11.45
C ASN A 85 -3.82 5.10 11.85
N THR A 86 -4.43 5.18 13.03
CA THR A 86 -4.99 6.42 13.58
C THR A 86 -3.94 7.51 13.71
N ALA A 87 -2.75 7.19 14.24
CA ALA A 87 -1.69 8.17 14.40
C ALA A 87 -1.26 8.77 13.05
N GLN A 88 -1.14 7.93 12.00
CA GLN A 88 -0.83 8.41 10.65
C GLN A 88 -1.94 9.31 10.09
N VAL A 89 -3.21 8.90 10.24
CA VAL A 89 -4.33 9.75 9.84
C VAL A 89 -4.31 11.08 10.56
N MET A 90 -4.13 11.07 11.89
CA MET A 90 -4.05 12.29 12.71
C MET A 90 -2.96 13.23 12.19
N SER A 91 -1.77 12.73 11.89
CA SER A 91 -0.68 13.57 11.34
C SER A 91 -1.03 14.15 9.98
N LEU A 92 -1.55 13.34 9.07
CA LEU A 92 -1.88 13.79 7.71
C LEU A 92 -2.98 14.86 7.70
N VAL A 93 -4.00 14.72 8.56
CA VAL A 93 -5.10 15.69 8.60
C VAL A 93 -4.81 16.91 9.46
N ARG A 94 -3.97 16.80 10.50
CA ARG A 94 -3.64 17.91 11.42
C ARG A 94 -2.45 18.75 10.95
N THR A 95 -1.40 18.13 10.42
CA THR A 95 -0.11 18.82 10.19
C THR A 95 0.29 18.92 8.73
N SER A 96 0.04 17.88 7.92
CA SER A 96 0.72 17.74 6.63
C SER A 96 -0.17 17.97 5.40
N ARG A 97 -1.50 18.03 5.58
CA ARG A 97 -2.52 18.05 4.52
C ARG A 97 -2.47 16.79 3.64
N LEU A 98 -3.51 15.97 3.69
CA LEU A 98 -3.64 14.80 2.84
C LEU A 98 -3.95 15.18 1.39
N GLU A 99 -2.98 14.99 0.49
CA GLU A 99 -3.08 15.37 -0.93
C GLU A 99 -3.26 14.16 -1.86
N LEU A 100 -2.71 13.00 -1.50
CA LEU A 100 -2.83 11.75 -2.25
C LEU A 100 -3.20 10.59 -1.34
N VAL A 101 -4.21 9.81 -1.72
CA VAL A 101 -4.43 8.48 -1.15
C VAL A 101 -4.23 7.46 -2.25
N THR A 102 -3.33 6.51 -2.01
CA THR A 102 -3.18 5.34 -2.85
C THR A 102 -3.79 4.12 -2.16
N PHE A 103 -4.44 3.26 -2.91
CA PHE A 103 -5.02 2.02 -2.42
C PHE A 103 -4.38 0.86 -3.13
N ASP A 104 -4.10 -0.20 -2.39
CA ASP A 104 -4.03 -1.53 -2.98
C ASP A 104 -5.41 -1.95 -3.51
N GLY A 105 -5.43 -2.77 -4.56
CA GLY A 105 -6.65 -3.28 -5.17
C GLY A 105 -7.25 -4.41 -4.33
N ASP A 106 -6.70 -5.61 -4.50
CA ASP A 106 -7.17 -6.84 -3.89
C ASP A 106 -7.06 -6.78 -2.35
N VAL A 107 -8.05 -7.33 -1.65
CA VAL A 107 -8.14 -7.43 -0.17
C VAL A 107 -8.21 -6.08 0.58
N THR A 108 -8.08 -4.97 -0.14
CA THR A 108 -8.18 -3.61 0.38
C THR A 108 -9.45 -2.90 -0.07
N LEU A 109 -9.76 -2.91 -1.38
CA LEU A 109 -10.97 -2.28 -1.92
C LEU A 109 -12.10 -3.28 -2.21
N TYR A 110 -11.73 -4.51 -2.56
CA TYR A 110 -12.62 -5.61 -2.86
C TYR A 110 -11.98 -6.93 -2.44
N ASP A 111 -12.79 -7.98 -2.27
CA ASP A 111 -12.27 -9.30 -1.92
C ASP A 111 -11.38 -9.87 -3.04
N ASP A 112 -10.48 -10.79 -2.67
CA ASP A 112 -9.46 -11.34 -3.57
C ASP A 112 -10.04 -11.86 -4.90
N GLY A 113 -9.53 -11.31 -6.02
CA GLY A 113 -9.95 -11.68 -7.36
C GLY A 113 -11.31 -11.10 -7.79
N GLU A 114 -12.02 -10.36 -6.92
CA GLU A 114 -13.27 -9.69 -7.27
C GLU A 114 -13.04 -8.34 -7.99
N SER A 115 -14.14 -7.66 -8.28
CA SER A 115 -14.15 -6.31 -8.87
C SER A 115 -14.88 -5.35 -7.94
N LEU A 116 -14.53 -4.07 -8.02
CA LEU A 116 -15.16 -2.99 -7.27
C LEU A 116 -16.56 -2.70 -7.83
N LYS A 117 -17.57 -3.33 -7.24
CA LYS A 117 -18.98 -3.21 -7.65
C LYS A 117 -19.57 -1.83 -7.27
N PRO A 118 -20.61 -1.35 -7.99
CA PRO A 118 -21.20 -0.02 -7.74
C PRO A 118 -21.76 0.21 -6.32
N ASP A 119 -22.14 -0.86 -5.62
CA ASP A 119 -22.68 -0.83 -4.25
C ASP A 119 -21.58 -0.88 -3.17
N ASN A 120 -20.31 -0.92 -3.55
CA ASN A 120 -19.21 -1.02 -2.60
C ASN A 120 -19.13 0.23 -1.70
N PRO A 121 -19.11 0.07 -0.37
CA PRO A 121 -19.18 1.18 0.58
C PRO A 121 -17.93 2.09 0.57
N CYS A 122 -16.79 1.65 0.01
CA CYS A 122 -15.62 2.50 -0.15
C CYS A 122 -15.85 3.62 -1.18
N ILE A 123 -16.66 3.39 -2.21
CA ILE A 123 -16.88 4.34 -3.33
C ILE A 123 -17.33 5.73 -2.84
N PRO A 124 -18.43 5.89 -2.08
CA PRO A 124 -18.86 7.21 -1.63
C PRO A 124 -17.83 7.92 -0.75
N ARG A 125 -16.98 7.16 -0.03
CA ARG A 125 -15.90 7.70 0.82
C ARG A 125 -14.72 8.21 -0.01
N ILE A 126 -14.34 7.46 -1.04
CA ILE A 126 -13.32 7.87 -2.02
C ILE A 126 -13.79 9.14 -2.74
N LEU A 127 -15.06 9.21 -3.16
CA LEU A 127 -15.62 10.41 -3.79
C LEU A 127 -15.60 11.62 -2.85
N ASP A 128 -15.83 11.44 -1.55
CA ASP A 128 -15.72 12.54 -0.56
C ASP A 128 -14.29 13.12 -0.50
N LEU A 129 -13.27 12.26 -0.55
CA LEU A 129 -11.86 12.69 -0.63
C LEU A 129 -11.60 13.46 -1.92
N MET A 130 -12.05 12.95 -3.06
CA MET A 130 -11.85 13.59 -4.37
C MET A 130 -12.50 14.99 -4.43
N ARG A 131 -13.70 15.15 -3.86
CA ARG A 131 -14.39 16.45 -3.75
C ARG A 131 -13.60 17.45 -2.89
N LYS A 132 -12.85 16.97 -1.90
CA LYS A 132 -11.97 17.80 -1.06
C LYS A 132 -10.61 18.10 -1.71
N GLY A 133 -10.40 17.62 -2.94
CA GLY A 133 -9.18 17.87 -3.71
C GLY A 133 -8.10 16.81 -3.57
N THR A 134 -8.31 15.77 -2.77
CA THR A 134 -7.37 14.65 -2.65
C THR A 134 -7.35 13.84 -3.95
N ARG A 135 -6.15 13.54 -4.45
CA ARG A 135 -5.92 12.67 -5.60
C ARG A 135 -5.97 11.21 -5.18
N ILE A 136 -6.35 10.33 -6.10
CA ILE A 136 -6.51 8.90 -5.84
C ILE A 136 -5.57 8.10 -6.75
N GLY A 137 -4.81 7.18 -6.17
CA GLY A 137 -4.08 6.16 -6.91
C GLY A 137 -4.60 4.77 -6.57
N ILE A 138 -4.76 3.90 -7.55
CA ILE A 138 -4.99 2.47 -7.34
C ILE A 138 -3.73 1.74 -7.79
N VAL A 139 -2.98 1.14 -6.87
CA VAL A 139 -1.73 0.44 -7.14
C VAL A 139 -1.97 -1.06 -7.01
N THR A 140 -1.82 -1.82 -8.09
CA THR A 140 -2.17 -3.25 -8.12
C THR A 140 -1.10 -4.09 -8.81
N ALA A 141 -0.88 -5.31 -8.31
CA ALA A 141 -0.03 -6.30 -8.96
C ALA A 141 -0.61 -6.82 -10.29
N ALA A 142 -1.92 -6.63 -10.53
CA ALA A 142 -2.50 -6.95 -11.82
C ALA A 142 -1.86 -6.09 -12.92
N GLY A 143 -1.02 -6.71 -13.76
CA GLY A 143 -0.31 -6.05 -14.87
C GLY A 143 -0.96 -6.28 -16.23
N TYR A 144 -2.12 -5.68 -16.47
CA TYR A 144 -2.73 -5.60 -17.80
C TYR A 144 -2.08 -4.48 -18.63
N THR A 145 -2.00 -4.67 -19.94
CA THR A 145 -1.51 -3.63 -20.86
C THR A 145 -2.63 -2.74 -21.42
N GLU A 146 -3.89 -3.15 -21.24
CA GLU A 146 -5.06 -2.49 -21.83
C GLU A 146 -5.96 -1.86 -20.75
N ALA A 147 -6.43 -0.64 -21.00
CA ALA A 147 -7.30 0.10 -20.09
C ALA A 147 -8.62 -0.64 -19.77
N ARG A 148 -9.12 -1.42 -20.73
CA ARG A 148 -10.38 -2.18 -20.61
C ARG A 148 -10.34 -3.16 -19.44
N ASP A 149 -9.22 -3.82 -19.19
CA ASP A 149 -9.14 -4.87 -18.17
C ASP A 149 -9.16 -4.26 -16.76
N TYR A 150 -8.49 -3.12 -16.56
CA TYR A 150 -8.62 -2.34 -15.33
C TYR A 150 -10.03 -1.78 -15.14
N TYR A 151 -10.68 -1.33 -16.22
CA TYR A 151 -12.07 -0.88 -16.14
C TYR A 151 -13.00 -1.98 -15.64
N LEU A 152 -12.85 -3.22 -16.09
CA LEU A 152 -13.68 -4.34 -15.61
C LEU A 152 -13.55 -4.52 -14.10
N ARG A 153 -12.32 -4.42 -13.56
CA ARG A 153 -12.04 -4.51 -12.12
C ARG A 153 -12.56 -3.31 -11.33
N LEU A 154 -12.59 -2.12 -11.92
CA LEU A 154 -12.88 -0.84 -11.23
C LEU A 154 -14.17 -0.15 -11.69
N SER A 155 -15.03 -0.87 -12.42
CA SER A 155 -16.19 -0.31 -13.12
C SER A 155 -17.16 0.42 -12.20
N GLY A 156 -17.34 -0.02 -10.95
CA GLY A 156 -18.19 0.67 -9.98
C GLY A 156 -17.66 2.05 -9.60
N LEU A 157 -16.35 2.17 -9.31
CA LEU A 157 -15.73 3.43 -8.92
C LEU A 157 -15.65 4.40 -10.10
N LEU A 158 -15.13 3.95 -11.25
CA LEU A 158 -15.06 4.77 -12.47
C LEU A 158 -16.48 5.16 -12.93
N GLY A 159 -17.42 4.23 -12.75
CA GLY A 159 -18.88 4.40 -12.78
C GLY A 159 -19.34 5.66 -12.08
N ALA A 160 -19.09 5.69 -10.78
CA ALA A 160 -19.53 6.72 -9.86
C ALA A 160 -18.78 8.05 -10.03
N ILE A 161 -17.48 8.03 -10.39
CA ILE A 161 -16.71 9.24 -10.69
C ILE A 161 -17.34 9.97 -11.87
N ALA A 162 -17.58 9.30 -13.00
CA ALA A 162 -18.15 9.99 -14.16
C ALA A 162 -19.57 10.51 -13.92
N ALA A 163 -20.35 9.84 -13.05
CA ALA A 163 -21.65 10.34 -12.64
C ALA A 163 -21.55 11.60 -11.75
N ALA A 164 -20.48 11.72 -10.96
CA ALA A 164 -20.21 12.87 -10.11
C ALA A 164 -19.48 14.02 -10.84
N ASP A 165 -18.77 13.72 -11.93
CA ASP A 165 -17.91 14.64 -12.66
C ASP A 165 -18.66 15.45 -13.73
N THR A 166 -19.71 16.15 -13.32
CA THR A 166 -20.56 16.91 -14.26
C THR A 166 -19.86 18.12 -14.88
N SER A 167 -18.78 18.62 -14.26
CA SER A 167 -18.01 19.79 -14.70
C SER A 167 -16.64 19.45 -15.31
N GLY A 168 -16.22 18.17 -15.32
CA GLY A 168 -14.88 17.76 -15.74
C GLY A 168 -13.79 18.10 -14.73
N GLU A 169 -14.14 18.44 -13.49
CA GLU A 169 -13.19 18.75 -12.44
C GLU A 169 -12.43 17.52 -11.92
N LEU A 170 -12.99 16.32 -12.08
CA LEU A 170 -12.37 15.06 -11.65
C LEU A 170 -11.45 14.44 -12.71
N GLU A 171 -11.38 15.03 -13.90
CA GLU A 171 -10.46 14.64 -14.96
C GLU A 171 -9.02 14.58 -14.44
N ASN A 172 -8.32 13.48 -14.73
CA ASN A 172 -6.95 13.23 -14.26
C ASN A 172 -6.76 13.36 -12.75
N ARG A 173 -7.80 13.13 -11.93
CA ARG A 173 -7.69 13.09 -10.45
C ARG A 173 -7.52 11.68 -9.88
N LEU A 174 -7.73 10.66 -10.71
CA LEU A 174 -7.51 9.27 -10.36
C LEU A 174 -6.52 8.66 -11.35
N VAL A 175 -5.56 7.90 -10.83
CA VAL A 175 -4.70 7.02 -11.63
C VAL A 175 -4.79 5.57 -11.18
N VAL A 176 -4.54 4.66 -12.12
CA VAL A 176 -4.37 3.23 -11.88
C VAL A 176 -2.95 2.85 -12.28
N MET A 177 -2.15 2.44 -11.30
CA MET A 177 -0.81 1.88 -11.49
C MET A 177 -0.89 0.35 -11.45
N GLY A 178 -0.76 -0.26 -12.62
CA GLY A 178 -0.81 -1.69 -12.80
C GLY A 178 0.55 -2.36 -12.92
N GLY A 179 0.57 -3.66 -12.62
CA GLY A 179 1.79 -4.46 -12.54
C GLY A 179 2.77 -3.89 -11.51
N GLU A 180 2.25 -3.44 -10.37
CA GLU A 180 2.90 -2.71 -9.28
C GLU A 180 3.46 -1.34 -9.66
N SER A 181 4.23 -1.24 -10.73
CA SER A 181 4.95 -0.02 -11.14
C SER A 181 5.22 0.05 -12.65
N ASN A 182 4.41 -0.63 -13.47
CA ASN A 182 4.73 -0.87 -14.88
C ASN A 182 3.80 -0.19 -15.89
N PHE A 183 2.54 0.06 -15.54
CA PHE A 183 1.56 0.63 -16.45
C PHE A 183 0.70 1.66 -15.74
N LEU A 184 0.77 2.93 -16.15
CA LEU A 184 -0.05 4.00 -15.59
C LEU A 184 -1.22 4.34 -16.52
N PHE A 185 -2.42 4.37 -15.95
CA PHE A 185 -3.62 4.88 -16.61
C PHE A 185 -4.21 6.02 -15.79
N THR A 186 -4.72 7.04 -16.45
CA THR A 186 -5.42 8.15 -15.82
C THR A 186 -6.90 8.12 -16.13
N TYR A 187 -7.72 8.55 -15.18
CA TYR A 187 -9.16 8.70 -15.40
C TYR A 187 -9.45 9.80 -16.41
N THR A 188 -10.31 9.47 -17.38
CA THR A 188 -10.88 10.42 -18.32
C THR A 188 -12.34 10.10 -18.60
N ALA A 189 -13.21 11.11 -18.64
CA ALA A 189 -14.61 10.93 -19.02
C ALA A 189 -14.81 10.64 -20.53
N HIS A 190 -13.77 10.85 -21.35
CA HIS A 190 -13.86 10.82 -22.82
C HIS A 190 -13.67 9.43 -23.44
N GLN A 191 -13.15 8.46 -22.69
CA GLN A 191 -12.90 7.10 -23.15
C GLN A 191 -14.01 6.14 -22.69
N GLN A 192 -14.29 5.11 -23.49
CA GLN A 192 -15.29 4.09 -23.12
C GLN A 192 -14.92 3.37 -21.81
N SER A 193 -13.65 3.01 -21.66
CA SER A 193 -13.10 2.39 -20.44
C SER A 193 -12.88 3.41 -19.31
N ARG A 194 -13.14 4.70 -19.55
CA ARG A 194 -12.91 5.81 -18.60
C ARG A 194 -11.48 5.93 -18.09
N LEU A 195 -10.55 5.34 -18.83
CA LEU A 195 -9.14 5.25 -18.51
C LEU A 195 -8.37 5.44 -19.81
N GLU A 196 -7.30 6.22 -19.75
CA GLU A 196 -6.35 6.46 -20.84
C GLU A 196 -4.94 6.11 -20.36
N ALA A 197 -4.17 5.45 -21.21
CA ALA A 197 -2.78 5.11 -20.90
C ALA A 197 -1.92 6.38 -20.87
N VAL A 198 -1.11 6.54 -19.83
CA VAL A 198 -0.18 7.67 -19.70
C VAL A 198 1.18 7.27 -20.29
N PRO A 199 1.77 8.07 -21.20
CA PRO A 199 3.10 7.81 -21.73
C PRO A 199 4.16 7.63 -20.63
N GLU A 200 5.05 6.64 -20.78
CA GLU A 200 6.06 6.31 -19.75
C GLU A 200 6.94 7.51 -19.36
N ALA A 201 7.20 8.44 -20.29
CA ALA A 201 8.00 9.64 -20.05
C ALA A 201 7.39 10.61 -19.01
N ASP A 202 6.08 10.53 -18.77
CA ASP A 202 5.37 11.47 -17.91
C ASP A 202 5.29 11.02 -16.45
N TRP A 203 5.69 9.77 -16.13
CA TRP A 203 5.54 9.20 -14.79
C TRP A 203 6.68 8.28 -14.34
N ARG A 204 7.52 7.78 -15.26
CA ARG A 204 8.67 6.95 -14.89
C ARG A 204 9.64 7.76 -14.02
N LEU A 205 10.12 7.11 -12.98
CA LEU A 205 11.13 7.67 -12.09
C LEU A 205 12.52 7.58 -12.73
N PRO A 206 13.45 8.51 -12.43
CA PRO A 206 14.82 8.45 -12.94
C PRO A 206 15.51 7.10 -12.66
N GLU A 207 15.24 6.48 -11.51
CA GLU A 207 15.78 5.19 -11.09
C GLU A 207 15.33 4.02 -11.99
N MET A 208 14.18 4.16 -12.66
CA MET A 208 13.64 3.15 -13.58
C MET A 208 14.32 3.18 -14.95
N SER A 209 15.19 4.16 -15.22
CA SER A 209 15.93 4.26 -16.49
C SER A 209 16.83 3.05 -16.76
N SER A 210 17.31 2.38 -15.72
CA SER A 210 18.12 1.16 -15.82
C SER A 210 17.31 -0.09 -16.16
N TRP A 211 15.96 0.00 -16.15
CA TRP A 211 15.04 -1.10 -16.42
C TRP A 211 14.86 -1.29 -17.94
N THR A 212 15.98 -1.50 -18.62
CA THR A 212 16.03 -1.78 -20.05
C THR A 212 15.36 -3.12 -20.35
N GLU A 213 14.88 -3.31 -21.58
CA GLU A 213 14.29 -4.59 -22.00
C GLU A 213 15.25 -5.76 -21.82
N GLU A 214 16.55 -5.54 -21.99
CA GLU A 214 17.59 -6.55 -21.76
C GLU A 214 17.67 -6.95 -20.27
N ASN A 215 17.77 -5.97 -19.36
CA ASN A 215 17.86 -6.26 -17.93
C ASN A 215 16.56 -6.87 -17.40
N VAL A 216 15.40 -6.40 -17.87
CA VAL A 216 14.09 -6.97 -17.52
C VAL A 216 13.99 -8.41 -18.00
N LYS A 217 14.37 -8.69 -19.24
CA LYS A 217 14.41 -10.06 -19.76
C LYS A 217 15.32 -10.94 -18.91
N ALA A 218 16.53 -10.47 -18.58
CA ALA A 218 17.48 -11.24 -17.77
C ALA A 218 16.92 -11.58 -16.38
N LEU A 219 16.28 -10.63 -15.70
CA LEU A 219 15.64 -10.83 -14.40
C LEU A 219 14.55 -11.91 -14.49
N LEU A 220 13.63 -11.72 -15.44
CA LEU A 220 12.50 -12.62 -15.59
C LEU A 220 12.93 -14.02 -16.07
N ASP A 221 14.01 -14.15 -16.84
CA ASP A 221 14.57 -15.45 -17.24
C ASP A 221 15.10 -16.25 -16.03
N VAL A 222 15.76 -15.57 -15.10
CA VAL A 222 16.20 -16.18 -13.83
C VAL A 222 14.99 -16.58 -12.98
N GLY A 223 13.98 -15.71 -12.88
CA GLY A 223 12.75 -15.99 -12.15
C GLY A 223 11.98 -17.18 -12.74
N GLU A 224 11.89 -17.25 -14.07
CA GLU A 224 11.23 -18.35 -14.78
C GLU A 224 11.93 -19.69 -14.56
N ALA A 225 13.27 -19.71 -14.59
CA ALA A 225 14.05 -20.90 -14.30
C ALA A 225 13.81 -21.37 -12.85
N ALA A 226 13.91 -20.47 -11.89
CA ALA A 226 13.68 -20.79 -10.47
C ALA A 226 12.25 -21.31 -10.22
N LEU A 227 11.24 -20.74 -10.88
CA LEU A 227 9.86 -21.21 -10.81
C LEU A 227 9.71 -22.62 -11.38
N ARG A 228 10.32 -22.90 -12.54
CA ARG A 228 10.30 -24.24 -13.14
C ARG A 228 10.94 -25.29 -12.24
N ASP A 229 12.09 -24.96 -11.63
CA ASP A 229 12.76 -25.85 -10.68
C ASP A 229 11.88 -26.14 -9.47
N CYS A 230 11.16 -25.14 -8.94
CA CYS A 230 10.20 -25.34 -7.84
C CYS A 230 9.02 -26.22 -8.26
N VAL A 231 8.47 -26.00 -9.47
CA VAL A 231 7.37 -26.81 -10.01
C VAL A 231 7.75 -28.27 -10.13
N GLU A 232 8.96 -28.56 -10.63
CA GLU A 232 9.48 -29.93 -10.73
C GLU A 232 9.76 -30.54 -9.35
N CYS A 233 10.51 -29.84 -8.49
CA CYS A 233 10.90 -30.34 -7.16
C CYS A 233 9.70 -30.64 -6.25
N LEU A 234 8.67 -29.80 -6.29
CA LEU A 234 7.48 -29.93 -5.44
C LEU A 234 6.33 -30.69 -6.14
N GLY A 235 6.50 -31.07 -7.42
CA GLY A 235 5.47 -31.74 -8.20
C GLY A 235 4.18 -30.92 -8.33
N LEU A 236 4.29 -29.59 -8.52
CA LEU A 236 3.14 -28.69 -8.49
C LEU A 236 2.28 -28.85 -9.78
N PRO A 237 0.95 -29.02 -9.66
CA PRO A 237 0.04 -29.11 -10.80
C PRO A 237 -0.30 -27.72 -11.38
N VAL A 238 0.72 -26.97 -11.81
CA VAL A 238 0.61 -25.59 -12.29
C VAL A 238 1.26 -25.40 -13.66
N GLN A 239 0.95 -24.27 -14.30
CA GLN A 239 1.62 -23.81 -15.51
C GLN A 239 2.45 -22.57 -15.21
N VAL A 240 3.53 -22.37 -15.95
CA VAL A 240 4.35 -21.15 -15.90
C VAL A 240 3.82 -20.16 -16.94
N LEU A 241 3.62 -18.89 -16.54
CA LEU A 241 3.18 -17.79 -17.38
C LEU A 241 4.23 -16.69 -17.42
N ARG A 242 4.71 -16.37 -18.62
CA ARG A 242 5.60 -15.23 -18.87
C ARG A 242 4.81 -14.05 -19.45
N LYS A 243 4.92 -12.88 -18.83
CA LYS A 243 4.35 -11.60 -19.28
C LYS A 243 5.47 -10.62 -19.63
N LYS A 244 5.10 -9.42 -20.10
CA LYS A 244 6.06 -8.35 -20.47
C LYS A 244 6.94 -7.90 -19.28
N ARG A 245 6.35 -7.79 -18.09
CA ARG A 245 6.99 -7.26 -16.87
C ARG A 245 6.86 -8.19 -15.66
N ALA A 246 6.49 -9.44 -15.89
CA ALA A 246 6.26 -10.41 -14.82
C ALA A 246 6.44 -11.84 -15.31
N VAL A 247 6.72 -12.76 -14.39
CA VAL A 247 6.67 -14.20 -14.62
C VAL A 247 6.09 -14.89 -13.39
N GLY A 248 5.28 -15.91 -13.57
CA GLY A 248 4.67 -16.59 -12.43
C GLY A 248 4.19 -18.00 -12.75
N ILE A 249 3.67 -18.67 -11.72
CA ILE A 249 2.97 -19.94 -11.83
C ILE A 249 1.52 -19.77 -11.45
N PHE A 250 0.62 -20.48 -12.13
CA PHE A 250 -0.80 -20.45 -11.85
C PHE A 250 -1.39 -21.86 -11.94
N PRO A 251 -2.30 -22.24 -11.02
CA PRO A 251 -2.97 -23.53 -11.08
C PRO A 251 -3.98 -23.59 -12.22
N SER A 252 -4.23 -24.81 -12.70
CA SER A 252 -5.36 -25.06 -13.60
C SER A 252 -6.68 -24.80 -12.88
N GLN A 253 -7.75 -24.50 -13.64
CA GLN A 253 -9.05 -24.18 -13.06
C GLN A 253 -9.53 -25.30 -12.12
N GLY A 254 -9.93 -24.93 -10.89
CA GLY A 254 -10.39 -25.86 -9.86
C GLY A 254 -9.29 -26.49 -8.99
N VAL A 255 -8.02 -26.28 -9.33
CA VAL A 255 -6.88 -26.69 -8.51
C VAL A 255 -6.52 -25.58 -7.52
N ARG A 256 -6.27 -25.95 -6.26
CA ARG A 256 -5.74 -25.04 -5.23
C ARG A 256 -4.43 -25.60 -4.70
N LEU A 257 -3.41 -24.76 -4.62
CA LEU A 257 -2.17 -25.09 -3.95
C LEU A 257 -2.31 -24.87 -2.44
N ALA A 258 -1.59 -25.67 -1.65
CA ALA A 258 -1.45 -25.40 -0.23
C ALA A 258 -0.65 -24.11 -0.03
N ARG A 259 -0.95 -23.36 1.05
CA ARG A 259 -0.26 -22.11 1.35
C ARG A 259 1.25 -22.35 1.43
N GLU A 260 1.65 -23.42 2.11
CA GLU A 260 3.04 -23.80 2.33
C GLU A 260 3.80 -24.02 1.03
N GLN A 261 3.16 -24.59 -0.01
CA GLN A 261 3.77 -24.76 -1.33
C GLN A 261 4.02 -23.42 -2.02
N LEU A 262 3.09 -22.48 -1.87
CA LEU A 262 3.21 -21.13 -2.42
C LEU A 262 4.30 -20.34 -1.67
N GLU A 263 4.31 -20.38 -0.33
CA GLU A 263 5.34 -19.70 0.47
C GLU A 263 6.74 -20.24 0.18
N GLU A 264 6.91 -21.57 0.09
CA GLU A 264 8.19 -22.19 -0.26
C GLU A 264 8.68 -21.69 -1.63
N THR A 265 7.79 -21.70 -2.63
CA THR A 265 8.12 -21.24 -3.98
C THR A 265 8.52 -19.76 -3.98
N VAL A 266 7.80 -18.89 -3.27
CA VAL A 266 8.16 -17.47 -3.14
C VAL A 266 9.53 -17.31 -2.51
N LEU A 267 9.80 -17.98 -1.39
CA LEU A 267 11.06 -17.84 -0.65
C LEU A 267 12.26 -18.32 -1.48
N VAL A 268 12.13 -19.44 -2.20
CA VAL A 268 13.18 -19.95 -3.08
C VAL A 268 13.44 -18.98 -4.23
N VAL A 269 12.40 -18.57 -4.95
CA VAL A 269 12.52 -17.68 -6.11
C VAL A 269 13.09 -16.32 -5.68
N GLN A 270 12.61 -15.76 -4.57
CA GLN A 270 13.15 -14.54 -3.99
C GLN A 270 14.65 -14.68 -3.71
N ARG A 271 15.06 -15.77 -3.05
CA ARG A 271 16.47 -15.99 -2.69
C ARG A 271 17.37 -16.15 -3.92
N VAL A 272 16.91 -16.85 -4.95
CA VAL A 272 17.64 -17.00 -6.22
C VAL A 272 17.82 -15.64 -6.89
N LEU A 273 16.74 -14.85 -6.98
CA LEU A 273 16.80 -13.53 -7.61
C LEU A 273 17.70 -12.56 -6.83
N GLU A 274 17.58 -12.49 -5.49
CA GLU A 274 18.41 -11.64 -4.61
C GLU A 274 19.92 -11.91 -4.76
N THR A 275 20.29 -13.16 -5.05
CA THR A 275 21.70 -13.57 -5.20
C THR A 275 22.21 -13.46 -6.64
N SER A 276 21.32 -13.38 -7.62
CA SER A 276 21.64 -13.24 -9.05
C SER A 276 22.14 -11.84 -9.42
N GLU A 277 22.95 -11.73 -10.48
CA GLU A 277 23.36 -10.43 -11.03
C GLU A 277 22.19 -9.64 -11.63
N ALA A 278 21.16 -10.32 -12.12
CA ALA A 278 19.98 -9.66 -12.68
C ALA A 278 19.12 -9.01 -11.58
N GLY A 279 18.84 -9.73 -10.48
CA GLY A 279 18.08 -9.21 -9.33
C GLY A 279 18.79 -8.11 -8.54
N LYS A 280 20.12 -7.98 -8.68
CA LYS A 280 20.86 -6.82 -8.13
C LYS A 280 20.71 -5.54 -8.96
N ARG A 281 20.32 -5.65 -10.24
CA ARG A 281 20.20 -4.49 -11.15
C ARG A 281 18.82 -3.85 -11.11
N ILE A 282 17.78 -4.67 -10.99
CA ILE A 282 16.39 -4.22 -11.04
C ILE A 282 15.66 -4.71 -9.79
N PRO A 283 14.98 -3.81 -9.04
CA PRO A 283 14.08 -4.20 -7.97
C PRO A 283 12.99 -5.14 -8.48
N PHE A 284 12.53 -6.06 -7.64
CA PHE A 284 11.47 -7.00 -7.99
C PHE A 284 10.63 -7.33 -6.77
N CYS A 285 9.42 -7.82 -7.00
CA CYS A 285 8.56 -8.38 -5.97
C CYS A 285 8.18 -9.80 -6.35
N ALA A 286 8.53 -10.77 -5.49
CA ALA A 286 8.02 -12.14 -5.58
C ALA A 286 6.97 -12.31 -4.49
N PHE A 287 5.74 -12.71 -4.81
CA PHE A 287 4.66 -12.75 -3.83
C PHE A 287 3.69 -13.92 -4.02
N ASN A 288 2.98 -14.24 -2.95
CA ASN A 288 1.92 -15.26 -2.89
C ASN A 288 0.54 -14.59 -2.91
N GLY A 289 -0.22 -14.78 -3.99
CA GLY A 289 -1.61 -14.33 -4.13
C GLY A 289 -2.59 -15.48 -4.37
N GLY A 290 -2.34 -16.66 -3.78
CA GLY A 290 -3.00 -17.92 -4.20
C GLY A 290 -2.41 -18.51 -5.49
N ASN A 291 -1.47 -17.79 -6.08
CA ASN A 291 -0.53 -18.14 -7.13
C ASN A 291 0.83 -17.49 -6.76
N VAL A 292 1.89 -17.74 -7.55
CA VAL A 292 3.18 -17.07 -7.31
C VAL A 292 3.58 -16.29 -8.54
N PHE A 293 3.82 -14.99 -8.36
CA PHE A 293 4.35 -14.12 -9.42
C PHE A 293 5.60 -13.39 -8.94
N VAL A 294 6.48 -13.13 -9.89
CA VAL A 294 7.63 -12.24 -9.81
C VAL A 294 7.36 -11.07 -10.75
N ASP A 295 7.16 -9.90 -10.19
CA ASP A 295 6.94 -8.66 -10.91
C ASP A 295 8.24 -7.83 -10.93
N VAL A 296 8.46 -7.13 -12.06
CA VAL A 296 9.55 -6.16 -12.21
C VAL A 296 9.16 -4.86 -11.49
N GLY A 297 9.99 -4.42 -10.55
CA GLY A 297 9.69 -3.32 -9.65
C GLY A 297 8.95 -3.77 -8.39
N ASP A 298 8.52 -2.80 -7.58
CA ASP A 298 7.65 -3.05 -6.43
C ASP A 298 6.66 -1.90 -6.21
N LYS A 299 5.65 -2.09 -5.34
CA LYS A 299 4.65 -1.05 -5.01
C LYS A 299 5.23 0.27 -4.53
N SER A 300 6.45 0.32 -3.96
CA SER A 300 7.06 1.60 -3.58
C SER A 300 7.30 2.49 -4.80
N TYR A 301 7.81 1.91 -5.89
CA TYR A 301 7.98 2.61 -7.16
C TYR A 301 6.63 3.00 -7.75
N GLY A 302 5.61 2.15 -7.62
CA GLY A 302 4.26 2.47 -8.08
C GLY A 302 3.67 3.71 -7.39
N VAL A 303 3.79 3.76 -6.06
CA VAL A 303 3.35 4.92 -5.26
C VAL A 303 4.17 6.17 -5.60
N MET A 304 5.50 6.06 -5.70
CA MET A 304 6.37 7.18 -6.09
C MET A 304 6.06 7.71 -7.49
N SER A 305 5.73 6.83 -8.44
CA SER A 305 5.27 7.25 -9.77
C SER A 305 3.92 7.97 -9.73
N CYS A 306 2.98 7.54 -8.88
CA CYS A 306 1.73 8.28 -8.66
C CYS A 306 2.01 9.67 -8.07
N GLN A 307 2.92 9.76 -7.09
CA GLN A 307 3.37 11.02 -6.50
C GLN A 307 3.98 11.95 -7.55
N ALA A 308 4.89 11.43 -8.37
CA ALA A 308 5.55 12.17 -9.45
C ALA A 308 4.54 12.67 -10.49
N TYR A 309 3.63 11.81 -10.95
CA TYR A 309 2.60 12.14 -11.93
C TYR A 309 1.70 13.30 -11.46
N PHE A 310 1.33 13.32 -10.18
CA PHE A 310 0.53 14.41 -9.61
C PHE A 310 1.34 15.66 -9.23
N GLY A 311 2.53 15.84 -9.80
CA GLY A 311 3.36 17.03 -9.60
C GLY A 311 4.36 16.92 -8.45
N GLY A 312 4.74 15.72 -8.05
CA GLY A 312 5.74 15.47 -7.00
C GLY A 312 5.18 15.59 -5.58
N ILE A 313 4.02 14.98 -5.31
CA ILE A 313 3.43 14.96 -3.95
C ILE A 313 4.34 14.20 -2.98
N GLU A 314 4.73 14.82 -1.88
CA GLU A 314 5.64 14.21 -0.91
C GLU A 314 5.02 13.02 -0.17
N GLY A 315 5.88 12.09 0.29
CA GLY A 315 5.47 10.94 1.11
C GLY A 315 4.74 11.33 2.40
N GLY A 316 5.06 12.49 2.97
CA GLY A 316 4.39 13.04 4.16
C GLY A 316 3.00 13.64 3.90
N ARG A 317 2.58 13.73 2.62
CA ARG A 317 1.23 14.14 2.18
C ARG A 317 0.48 13.03 1.45
N THR A 318 1.07 11.83 1.44
CA THR A 318 0.55 10.65 0.76
C THR A 318 0.24 9.56 1.77
N LEU A 319 -0.95 8.99 1.71
CA LEU A 319 -1.33 7.78 2.45
C LEU A 319 -1.47 6.60 1.49
N HIS A 320 -0.74 5.53 1.70
CA HIS A 320 -1.05 4.24 1.10
C HIS A 320 -1.95 3.42 2.03
N VAL A 321 -2.97 2.78 1.49
CA VAL A 321 -3.85 1.86 2.22
C VAL A 321 -3.70 0.50 1.57
N GLY A 322 -3.25 -0.51 2.33
CA GLY A 322 -2.99 -1.85 1.81
C GLY A 322 -2.95 -2.92 2.90
N ASP A 323 -2.95 -4.18 2.51
CA ASP A 323 -2.87 -5.33 3.42
C ASP A 323 -1.46 -5.95 3.47
N GLN A 324 -0.86 -5.98 4.65
CA GLN A 324 0.45 -6.60 4.90
C GLN A 324 0.34 -8.00 5.54
N PHE A 325 -0.84 -8.61 5.66
CA PHE A 325 -0.99 -9.97 6.19
C PHE A 325 -0.66 -11.07 5.18
N LEU A 326 -0.85 -10.81 3.88
CA LEU A 326 -0.66 -11.79 2.81
C LEU A 326 0.80 -11.90 2.31
N SER A 327 1.76 -11.44 3.12
CA SER A 327 3.05 -10.98 2.61
C SER A 327 4.24 -11.91 2.90
N ALA A 328 4.16 -13.23 2.68
CA ALA A 328 5.42 -13.86 2.26
C ALA A 328 5.69 -13.32 0.86
N GLY A 329 6.65 -12.39 0.75
CA GLY A 329 6.92 -11.62 -0.47
C GLY A 329 6.75 -10.10 -0.40
N ALA A 330 6.29 -9.55 0.73
CA ALA A 330 6.42 -8.11 1.04
C ALA A 330 5.77 -7.08 0.09
N ASN A 331 4.77 -7.44 -0.73
CA ASN A 331 4.22 -6.55 -1.76
C ASN A 331 3.79 -5.17 -1.20
N ASP A 332 2.83 -5.12 -0.27
CA ASP A 332 2.39 -3.85 0.35
C ASP A 332 3.38 -3.28 1.37
N PHE A 333 4.22 -4.13 1.94
CA PHE A 333 5.23 -3.71 2.89
C PHE A 333 6.23 -2.74 2.27
N LYS A 334 6.48 -2.82 0.96
CA LYS A 334 7.39 -1.91 0.24
C LYS A 334 6.82 -0.49 0.13
N ALA A 335 5.50 -0.30 0.07
CA ALA A 335 4.89 1.02 -0.06
C ALA A 335 5.28 1.99 1.07
N ARG A 336 5.63 1.47 2.26
CA ARG A 336 6.14 2.25 3.41
C ARG A 336 7.48 2.95 3.14
N LEU A 337 8.18 2.59 2.07
CA LEU A 337 9.41 3.26 1.64
C LEU A 337 9.11 4.56 0.86
N ALA A 338 7.89 4.72 0.34
CA ALA A 338 7.47 5.85 -0.48
C ALA A 338 6.60 6.87 0.27
N CYS A 339 5.82 6.42 1.27
CA CYS A 339 4.85 7.27 1.95
C CYS A 339 4.39 6.70 3.30
N THR A 340 3.53 7.46 4.00
CA THR A 340 2.78 6.92 5.14
C THR A 340 1.86 5.78 4.68
N THR A 341 1.67 4.74 5.50
CA THR A 341 0.90 3.55 5.12
C THR A 341 -0.03 3.09 6.24
N ALA A 342 -1.33 3.02 5.98
CA ALA A 342 -2.29 2.37 6.86
C ALA A 342 -2.44 0.88 6.48
N TRP A 343 -2.24 0.00 7.47
CA TRP A 343 -2.39 -1.43 7.28
C TRP A 343 -3.81 -1.87 7.63
N VAL A 344 -4.57 -2.25 6.61
CA VAL A 344 -5.93 -2.79 6.72
C VAL A 344 -5.96 -4.28 6.43
N ALA A 345 -6.95 -5.01 6.96
CA ALA A 345 -7.09 -6.45 6.76
C ALA A 345 -8.38 -6.82 5.99
N SER A 346 -9.15 -5.84 5.54
CA SER A 346 -10.39 -6.05 4.79
C SER A 346 -10.93 -4.74 4.21
N PRO A 347 -11.85 -4.82 3.22
CA PRO A 347 -12.61 -3.65 2.75
C PRO A 347 -13.40 -2.92 3.85
N THR A 348 -13.82 -3.64 4.89
CA THR A 348 -14.51 -3.04 6.05
C THR A 348 -13.56 -2.16 6.87
N GLU A 349 -12.31 -2.61 7.09
CA GLU A 349 -11.31 -1.78 7.76
C GLU A 349 -10.91 -0.56 6.92
N THR A 350 -10.86 -0.70 5.59
CA THR A 350 -10.70 0.44 4.67
C THR A 350 -11.82 1.46 4.85
N CYS A 351 -13.09 1.03 4.87
CA CYS A 351 -14.21 1.95 5.14
C CYS A 351 -14.07 2.68 6.47
N ASN A 352 -13.73 1.95 7.55
CA ASN A 352 -13.55 2.53 8.88
C ASN A 352 -12.42 3.57 8.90
N LEU A 353 -11.30 3.29 8.21
CA LEU A 353 -10.18 4.21 8.08
C LEU A 353 -10.61 5.49 7.33
N LEU A 354 -11.36 5.36 6.24
CA LEU A 354 -11.84 6.52 5.48
C LEU A 354 -12.85 7.35 6.27
N ASP A 355 -13.73 6.72 7.05
CA ASP A 355 -14.64 7.41 7.98
C ASP A 355 -13.86 8.15 9.07
N GLU A 356 -12.76 7.55 9.54
CA GLU A 356 -11.87 8.17 10.52
C GLU A 356 -11.12 9.37 9.94
N ILE A 357 -10.61 9.29 8.71
CA ILE A 357 -10.03 10.44 7.98
C ILE A 357 -11.05 11.58 7.90
N LYS A 358 -12.29 11.28 7.53
CA LYS A 358 -13.36 12.27 7.43
C LYS A 358 -13.66 12.92 8.79
N HIS A 359 -13.79 12.11 9.84
CA HIS A 359 -14.10 12.60 11.18
C HIS A 359 -12.96 13.44 11.76
N LEU A 360 -11.71 12.95 11.72
CA LEU A 360 -10.55 13.66 12.25
C LEU A 360 -10.21 14.92 11.43
N GLY A 361 -10.48 14.90 10.12
CA GLY A 361 -10.30 16.06 9.25
C GLY A 361 -11.38 17.14 9.38
N SER A 362 -12.51 16.87 10.05
CA SER A 362 -13.59 17.85 10.26
C SER A 362 -13.29 18.88 11.37
N GLY A 363 -12.22 18.67 12.16
CA GLY A 363 -11.85 19.52 13.29
C GLY A 363 -12.69 19.31 14.57
N GLU A 364 -13.78 18.53 14.50
CA GLU A 364 -14.66 18.24 15.64
C GLU A 364 -13.93 17.52 16.79
N TYR A 365 -12.97 16.65 16.46
CA TYR A 365 -12.22 15.89 17.46
C TYR A 365 -11.24 16.75 18.28
N THR A 366 -10.55 17.70 17.63
CA THR A 366 -9.65 18.64 18.32
C THR A 366 -10.41 19.57 19.28
N ALA A 367 -11.65 19.95 18.95
CA ALA A 367 -12.49 20.75 19.83
C ALA A 367 -12.96 19.96 21.07
N ALA A 368 -13.22 18.65 20.92
CA ALA A 368 -13.63 17.77 22.01
C ALA A 368 -12.48 17.35 22.96
N GLN A 369 -11.22 17.42 22.51
CA GLN A 369 -10.04 17.17 23.37
C GLN A 369 -9.62 18.42 24.17
N ALA A 370 -9.98 19.63 23.71
CA ALA A 370 -9.63 20.90 24.36
C ALA A 370 -10.66 21.37 25.41
N ALA A 371 -11.80 20.67 25.51
CA ALA A 371 -12.85 20.85 26.52
C ALA A 371 -12.74 19.74 27.58
#